data_AF-A0A1T2ZZ16-F1
#
_entry.id   AF-A0A1T2ZZ16-F1
#
_cell.length_a   1.000
_cell.length_b   1.000
_cell.length_c   1.000
_cell.angle_alpha   90.00
_cell.angle_beta   90.00
_cell.angle_gamma   90.00
#
_symmetry.space_group_name_H-M   'P 1'
#
loop_
_entity.id
_entity.type
_entity.pdbx_description
1 polymer ?
#
loop_
_entity_poly.entity_id
_entity_poly.type
_entity_poly.pdbx_seq_one_letter_code
_entity_poly.pdbx_strand_id
1 'polypeptide(L)'
;MKHKLAFALLFACATASAAPPTLEPLLNSIAERLEIADQVALSKWDSHKPVEDKKREQEVIASVVAQAPTYKLDPAAAEQFFSAQIEANKLVQYTHLSDWQFQGNAPDDPRPDLVKQIRPQLDQLQKRLLQQLADFTPQRTDPQCPQWLATAVHEPQNDPLRQLAMIRATAELCIYKG
;
A
#
# COMPACT_ATOMS: atom_id res chain seq x y z
N MET A 1 21.36 49.46 36.86
CA MET A 1 21.27 48.62 35.64
C MET A 1 21.41 47.16 36.02
N LYS A 2 20.49 46.30 35.55
CA LYS A 2 20.61 44.84 35.30
C LYS A 2 19.25 44.17 35.54
N HIS A 3 18.39 44.20 34.52
CA HIS A 3 17.20 43.35 34.45
C HIS A 3 17.67 41.96 34.01
N LYS A 4 17.50 40.95 34.86
CA LYS A 4 17.75 39.55 34.49
C LYS A 4 16.50 39.04 33.77
N LEU A 5 16.54 38.93 32.44
CA LEU A 5 15.53 38.19 31.70
C LEU A 5 15.72 36.69 31.99
N ALA A 6 14.71 36.06 32.59
CA ALA A 6 14.59 34.61 32.66
C ALA A 6 13.95 34.12 31.36
N PHE A 7 14.72 33.38 30.56
CA PHE A 7 14.22 32.74 29.34
C PHE A 7 13.60 31.39 29.75
N ALA A 8 12.27 31.30 29.77
CA ALA A 8 11.57 30.04 29.98
C ALA A 8 11.56 29.27 28.65
N LEU A 9 12.38 28.21 28.57
CA LEU A 9 12.29 27.22 27.50
C LEU A 9 11.01 26.39 27.69
N LEU A 10 9.96 26.73 26.94
CA LEU A 10 8.80 25.86 26.76
C LEU A 10 9.22 24.68 25.88
N PHE A 11 9.60 23.56 26.49
CA PHE A 11 9.67 22.27 25.82
C PHE A 11 8.23 21.83 25.53
N ALA A 12 7.72 22.18 24.35
CA ALA A 12 6.53 21.55 23.80
C ALA A 12 6.92 20.13 23.38
N CYS A 13 6.75 19.15 24.28
CA CYS A 13 6.67 17.76 23.85
C CYS A 13 5.44 17.64 22.94
N ALA A 14 5.66 17.64 21.63
CA ALA A 14 4.64 17.18 20.69
C ALA A 14 4.41 15.70 21.00
N THR A 15 3.41 15.42 21.84
CA THR A 15 2.84 14.08 21.96
C THR A 15 2.32 13.73 20.58
N ALA A 16 3.00 12.83 19.86
CA ALA A 16 2.46 12.24 18.65
C ALA A 16 1.08 11.67 19.02
N SER A 17 0.00 12.14 18.36
CA SER A 17 -1.31 11.52 18.60
C SER A 17 -1.22 10.09 18.12
N ALA A 18 -1.94 9.19 18.79
CA ALA A 18 -2.06 7.82 18.34
C ALA A 18 -2.69 7.79 16.94
N ALA A 19 -2.26 6.84 16.11
CA ALA A 19 -2.89 6.59 14.83
C ALA A 19 -4.37 6.22 15.01
N PRO A 20 -5.26 6.61 14.09
CA PRO A 20 -6.67 6.24 14.16
C PRO A 20 -6.83 4.72 14.00
N PRO A 21 -7.81 4.10 14.66
CA PRO A 21 -8.04 2.65 14.57
C PRO A 21 -8.43 2.16 13.17
N THR A 22 -8.78 3.07 12.26
CA THR A 22 -9.07 2.78 10.85
C THR A 22 -7.81 2.57 10.01
N LEU A 23 -6.63 2.97 10.49
CA LEU A 23 -5.38 2.84 9.74
C LEU A 23 -4.86 1.39 9.71
N GLU A 24 -4.81 0.72 10.86
CA GLU A 24 -4.23 -0.63 10.96
C GLU A 24 -4.94 -1.65 10.04
N PRO A 25 -6.28 -1.75 10.00
CA PRO A 25 -6.96 -2.67 9.08
C PRO A 25 -6.66 -2.41 7.60
N LEU A 26 -6.51 -1.15 7.22
CA LEU A 26 -6.15 -0.74 5.87
C LEU A 26 -4.72 -1.19 5.53
N LEU A 27 -3.75 -0.92 6.40
CA LEU A 27 -2.36 -1.34 6.21
C LEU A 27 -2.23 -2.87 6.14
N ASN A 28 -2.95 -3.60 6.98
CA ASN A 28 -2.96 -5.07 6.96
C ASN A 28 -3.48 -5.62 5.63
N SER A 29 -4.51 -5.00 5.05
CA SER A 29 -5.08 -5.45 3.77
C SER A 29 -4.20 -5.05 2.58
N ILE A 30 -3.46 -3.93 2.68
CA ILE A 30 -2.42 -3.57 1.71
C ILE A 30 -1.30 -4.61 1.76
N ALA A 31 -0.81 -4.96 2.95
CA ALA A 31 0.21 -5.98 3.13
C ALA A 31 -0.25 -7.35 2.58
N GLU A 32 -1.47 -7.80 2.89
CA GLU A 32 -2.06 -9.03 2.34
C GLU A 32 -2.09 -9.01 0.81
N ARG A 33 -2.47 -7.88 0.19
CA ARG A 33 -2.45 -7.74 -1.27
C ARG A 33 -1.03 -7.79 -1.84
N LEU A 34 -0.03 -7.31 -1.10
CA LEU A 34 1.37 -7.42 -1.49
C LEU A 34 1.89 -8.86 -1.36
N GLU A 35 1.44 -9.66 -0.39
CA GLU A 35 1.84 -11.08 -0.27
C GLU A 35 1.43 -11.90 -1.50
N ILE A 36 0.32 -11.53 -2.13
CA ILE A 36 -0.13 -12.18 -3.37
C ILE A 36 0.85 -11.92 -4.53
N ALA A 37 1.68 -10.86 -4.46
CA ALA A 37 2.66 -10.54 -5.51
C ALA A 37 3.64 -11.69 -5.75
N ASP A 38 4.04 -12.41 -4.70
CA ASP A 38 5.01 -13.51 -4.76
C ASP A 38 4.46 -14.66 -5.63
N GLN A 39 3.20 -15.03 -5.41
CA GLN A 39 2.51 -16.05 -6.20
C GLN A 39 2.28 -15.61 -7.66
N VAL A 40 2.00 -14.31 -7.88
CA VAL A 40 1.89 -13.75 -9.23
C VAL A 40 3.25 -13.76 -9.94
N ALA A 41 4.33 -13.44 -9.22
CA ALA A 41 5.70 -13.49 -9.75
C ALA A 41 6.06 -14.92 -10.17
N LEU A 42 5.77 -15.93 -9.34
CA LEU A 42 5.99 -17.34 -9.68
C LEU A 42 5.21 -17.76 -10.93
N SER A 43 3.92 -17.39 -11.01
CA SER A 43 3.12 -17.68 -12.20
C SER A 43 3.70 -17.06 -13.46
N LYS A 44 4.27 -15.84 -13.36
CA LYS A 44 4.90 -15.14 -14.48
C LYS A 44 6.29 -15.67 -14.82
N TRP A 45 7.05 -16.14 -13.83
CA TRP A 45 8.28 -16.88 -14.04
C TRP A 45 8.03 -18.11 -14.91
N ASP A 46 7.06 -18.94 -14.53
CA ASP A 46 6.74 -20.18 -15.27
C ASP A 46 6.18 -19.88 -16.67
N SER A 47 5.26 -18.92 -16.77
CA SER A 47 4.56 -18.62 -18.02
C SER A 47 5.28 -17.65 -18.94
N HIS A 48 6.40 -17.06 -18.50
CA HIS A 48 7.16 -16.03 -19.20
C HIS A 48 6.35 -14.80 -19.61
N LYS A 49 5.24 -14.53 -18.91
CA LYS A 49 4.41 -13.35 -19.17
C LYS A 49 5.03 -12.11 -18.55
N PRO A 50 4.88 -10.93 -19.18
CA PRO A 50 5.40 -9.69 -18.61
C PRO A 50 4.74 -9.36 -17.28
N VAL A 51 5.49 -8.66 -16.42
CA VAL A 51 4.96 -8.10 -15.17
C VAL A 51 3.89 -7.06 -15.46
N GLU A 52 4.17 -6.11 -16.34
CA GLU A 52 3.20 -5.11 -16.76
C GLU A 52 2.22 -5.71 -17.78
N ASP A 53 0.92 -5.61 -17.46
CA ASP A 53 -0.18 -5.92 -18.36
C ASP A 53 -1.11 -4.71 -18.37
N LYS A 54 -0.79 -3.73 -19.23
CA LYS A 54 -1.51 -2.45 -19.30
C LYS A 54 -3.01 -2.61 -19.46
N LYS A 55 -3.44 -3.58 -20.27
CA LYS A 55 -4.87 -3.82 -20.50
C LYS A 55 -5.52 -4.31 -19.21
N ARG A 56 -4.91 -5.30 -18.54
CA ARG A 56 -5.44 -5.81 -17.27
C ARG A 56 -5.41 -4.76 -16.17
N GLU A 57 -4.36 -3.96 -16.08
CA GLU A 57 -4.24 -2.87 -15.11
C GLU A 57 -5.35 -1.83 -15.33
N GLN A 58 -5.64 -1.45 -16.57
CA GLN A 58 -6.76 -0.57 -16.91
C GLN A 58 -8.12 -1.18 -16.54
N GLU A 59 -8.33 -2.48 -16.75
CA GLU A 59 -9.57 -3.17 -16.32
C GLU A 59 -9.75 -3.12 -14.79
N VAL A 60 -8.67 -3.31 -14.04
CA VAL A 60 -8.70 -3.21 -12.56
C VAL A 60 -9.05 -1.79 -12.13
N ILE A 61 -8.39 -0.78 -12.70
CA ILE A 61 -8.68 0.63 -12.39
C ILE A 61 -10.11 1.01 -12.76
N ALA A 62 -10.59 0.63 -13.94
CA ALA A 62 -11.97 0.90 -14.36
C ALA A 62 -13.00 0.27 -13.40
N SER A 63 -12.72 -0.96 -12.94
CA SER A 63 -13.55 -1.65 -11.94
C SER A 63 -13.57 -0.93 -10.58
N VAL A 64 -12.41 -0.42 -10.13
CA VAL A 64 -12.28 0.38 -8.91
C VAL A 64 -13.08 1.67 -9.02
N VAL A 65 -12.90 2.42 -10.11
CA VAL A 65 -13.59 3.69 -10.39
C VAL A 65 -15.11 3.50 -10.41
N ALA A 66 -15.59 2.43 -11.06
CA ALA A 66 -17.01 2.11 -11.10
C ALA A 66 -17.59 1.74 -9.71
N GLN A 67 -16.80 1.12 -8.83
CA GLN A 67 -17.25 0.69 -7.50
C GLN A 67 -17.16 1.79 -6.45
N ALA A 68 -16.24 2.75 -6.59
CA ALA A 68 -15.97 3.80 -5.60
C ALA A 68 -17.23 4.51 -5.05
N PRO A 69 -18.22 4.91 -5.87
CA PRO A 69 -19.43 5.58 -5.35
C PRO A 69 -20.25 4.72 -4.38
N THR A 70 -20.23 3.38 -4.51
CA THR A 70 -20.91 2.45 -3.58
C THR A 70 -20.35 2.57 -2.15
N TYR A 71 -19.07 2.92 -2.04
CA TYR A 71 -18.37 3.14 -0.78
C TYR A 71 -18.32 4.62 -0.37
N LYS A 72 -19.00 5.52 -1.11
CA LYS A 72 -18.96 6.97 -0.94
C LYS A 72 -17.55 7.57 -1.11
N LEU A 73 -16.72 6.92 -1.91
CA LEU A 73 -15.39 7.43 -2.28
C LEU A 73 -15.47 8.29 -3.54
N ASP A 74 -14.63 9.31 -3.62
CA ASP A 74 -14.33 10.00 -4.87
C ASP A 74 -13.63 9.00 -5.83
N PRO A 75 -14.18 8.77 -7.04
CA PRO A 75 -13.58 7.89 -8.02
C PRO A 75 -12.11 8.21 -8.33
N ALA A 76 -11.73 9.49 -8.40
CA ALA A 76 -10.35 9.88 -8.66
C ALA A 76 -9.41 9.50 -7.50
N ALA A 77 -9.88 9.63 -6.27
CA ALA A 77 -9.12 9.24 -5.08
C ALA A 77 -8.96 7.72 -4.98
N ALA A 78 -9.98 6.95 -5.39
CA ALA A 78 -9.91 5.49 -5.45
C ALA A 78 -8.97 5.01 -6.56
N GLU A 79 -9.02 5.65 -7.75
CA GLU A 79 -8.09 5.40 -8.85
C GLU A 79 -6.63 5.63 -8.44
N GLN A 80 -6.33 6.77 -7.82
CA GLN A 80 -4.98 7.09 -7.36
C GLN A 80 -4.48 6.05 -6.35
N PHE A 81 -5.31 5.68 -5.38
CA PHE A 81 -4.98 4.68 -4.37
C PHE A 81 -4.70 3.30 -5.00
N PHE A 82 -5.55 2.82 -5.91
CA PHE A 82 -5.36 1.51 -6.54
C PHE A 82 -4.23 1.50 -7.57
N SER A 83 -3.94 2.63 -8.22
CA SER A 83 -2.75 2.78 -9.06
C SER A 83 -1.48 2.57 -8.23
N ALA A 84 -1.41 3.14 -7.02
CA ALA A 84 -0.31 2.90 -6.10
C ALA A 84 -0.19 1.42 -5.69
N GLN A 85 -1.32 0.75 -5.46
CA GLN A 85 -1.33 -0.69 -5.14
C GLN A 85 -0.80 -1.55 -6.30
N ILE A 86 -1.13 -1.20 -7.55
CA ILE A 86 -0.64 -1.91 -8.74
C ILE A 86 0.87 -1.73 -8.87
N GLU A 87 1.37 -0.49 -8.76
CA GLU A 87 2.80 -0.20 -8.86
C GLU A 87 3.62 -0.86 -7.74
N ALA A 88 3.13 -0.84 -6.50
CA ALA A 88 3.79 -1.54 -5.39
C ALA A 88 3.84 -3.06 -5.61
N ASN A 89 2.79 -3.65 -6.17
CA ASN A 89 2.76 -5.07 -6.49
C ASN A 89 3.70 -5.42 -7.66
N LYS A 90 3.81 -4.55 -8.67
CA LYS A 90 4.81 -4.70 -9.75
C LYS A 90 6.23 -4.61 -9.21
N LEU A 91 6.51 -3.71 -8.28
CA LEU A 91 7.82 -3.58 -7.63
C LEU A 91 8.27 -4.92 -7.02
N VAL A 92 7.42 -5.58 -6.23
CA VAL A 92 7.72 -6.89 -5.63
C VAL A 92 7.99 -7.94 -6.71
N GLN A 93 7.13 -8.02 -7.73
CA GLN A 93 7.29 -8.97 -8.83
C GLN A 93 8.61 -8.77 -9.60
N TYR A 94 8.97 -7.53 -9.92
CA TYR A 94 10.23 -7.24 -10.62
C TYR A 94 11.45 -7.64 -9.81
N THR A 95 11.46 -7.35 -8.51
CA THR A 95 12.55 -7.74 -7.62
C THR A 95 12.72 -9.26 -7.59
N HIS A 96 11.64 -10.01 -7.35
CA HIS A 96 11.69 -11.47 -7.33
C HIS A 96 12.15 -12.08 -8.66
N LEU A 97 11.57 -11.63 -9.78
CA LEU A 97 11.99 -12.15 -11.08
C LEU A 97 13.46 -11.85 -11.37
N SER A 98 13.96 -10.67 -11.01
CA SER A 98 15.39 -10.34 -11.12
C SER A 98 16.26 -11.26 -10.27
N ASP A 99 15.89 -11.47 -9.00
CA ASP A 99 16.63 -12.32 -8.07
C ASP A 99 16.67 -13.77 -8.53
N TRP A 100 15.55 -14.32 -9.02
CA TRP A 100 15.48 -15.68 -9.54
C TRP A 100 16.26 -15.86 -10.83
N GLN A 101 16.26 -14.85 -11.71
CA GLN A 101 17.12 -14.87 -12.90
C GLN A 101 18.61 -14.88 -12.50
N PHE A 102 18.99 -14.10 -11.48
CA PHE A 102 20.36 -14.09 -10.96
C PHE A 102 20.76 -15.43 -10.31
N GLN A 103 19.86 -16.05 -9.55
CA GLN A 103 20.09 -17.33 -8.87
C GLN A 103 20.03 -18.52 -9.84
N GLY A 104 19.34 -18.37 -10.98
CA GLY A 104 19.12 -19.42 -11.97
C GLY A 104 17.91 -20.31 -11.68
N ASN A 105 17.17 -20.05 -10.59
CA ASN A 105 15.95 -20.75 -10.23
C ASN A 105 15.00 -19.86 -9.41
N ALA A 106 13.71 -20.19 -9.46
CA ALA A 106 12.68 -19.68 -8.56
C ALA A 106 12.42 -20.71 -7.44
N PRO A 107 11.88 -20.30 -6.27
CA PRO A 107 11.55 -21.23 -5.19
C PRO A 107 10.44 -22.20 -5.58
N ASP A 108 10.34 -23.31 -4.84
CA ASP A 108 9.33 -24.36 -5.06
C ASP A 108 7.99 -24.09 -4.36
N ASP A 109 7.68 -22.82 -4.11
CA ASP A 109 6.44 -22.40 -3.46
C ASP A 109 5.18 -22.70 -4.33
N PRO A 110 3.98 -22.74 -3.72
CA PRO A 110 2.76 -23.01 -4.45
C PRO A 110 2.51 -22.03 -5.62
N ARG A 111 2.10 -22.58 -6.77
CA ARG A 111 1.76 -21.85 -7.99
C ARG A 111 0.25 -21.94 -8.26
N PRO A 112 -0.59 -21.23 -7.50
CA PRO A 112 -2.03 -21.26 -7.72
C PRO A 112 -2.39 -20.68 -9.09
N ASP A 113 -3.49 -21.16 -9.66
CA ASP A 113 -3.96 -20.69 -10.96
C ASP A 113 -4.33 -19.20 -10.88
N LEU A 114 -3.71 -18.39 -11.73
CA LEU A 114 -3.88 -16.94 -11.74
C LEU A 114 -5.36 -16.53 -11.93
N VAL A 115 -6.10 -17.24 -12.79
CA VAL A 115 -7.46 -16.87 -13.17
C VAL A 115 -8.48 -17.37 -12.15
N LYS A 116 -8.33 -18.62 -11.70
CA LYS A 116 -9.30 -19.33 -10.88
C LYS A 116 -9.11 -19.12 -9.38
N GLN A 117 -7.91 -18.79 -8.93
CA GLN A 117 -7.58 -18.68 -7.50
C GLN A 117 -7.11 -17.28 -7.12
N ILE A 118 -6.09 -16.73 -7.82
CA ILE A 118 -5.52 -15.42 -7.47
C ILE A 118 -6.49 -14.27 -7.75
N ARG A 119 -7.09 -14.22 -8.94
CA ARG A 119 -8.01 -13.13 -9.31
C ARG A 119 -9.21 -13.00 -8.33
N PRO A 120 -9.91 -14.08 -7.95
CA PRO A 120 -10.96 -13.99 -6.93
C PRO A 120 -10.50 -13.45 -5.58
N GLN A 121 -9.29 -13.80 -5.13
CA GLN A 121 -8.72 -13.26 -3.89
C GLN A 121 -8.47 -11.76 -4.02
N LEU A 122 -7.87 -11.32 -5.14
CA LEU A 122 -7.65 -9.91 -5.43
C LEU A 122 -8.97 -9.12 -5.53
N ASP A 123 -10.02 -9.70 -6.11
CA ASP A 123 -11.34 -9.07 -6.22
C ASP A 123 -12.01 -8.91 -4.84
N GLN A 124 -11.84 -9.89 -3.93
CA GLN A 124 -12.29 -9.78 -2.54
C GLN A 124 -11.51 -8.71 -1.77
N LEU A 125 -10.18 -8.68 -1.93
CA LEU A 125 -9.33 -7.67 -1.32
C LEU A 125 -9.63 -6.27 -1.84
N GLN A 126 -9.93 -6.11 -3.14
CA GLN A 126 -10.32 -4.82 -3.70
C GLN A 126 -11.55 -4.24 -2.98
N LYS A 127 -12.59 -5.04 -2.75
CA LYS A 127 -13.80 -4.60 -2.03
C LYS A 127 -13.49 -4.21 -0.59
N ARG A 128 -12.65 -4.98 0.09
CA ARG A 128 -12.23 -4.70 1.47
C ARG A 128 -11.42 -3.40 1.55
N LEU A 129 -10.46 -3.23 0.64
CA LEU A 129 -9.63 -2.04 0.54
C LEU A 129 -10.44 -0.79 0.21
N LEU A 130 -11.45 -0.88 -0.65
CA LEU A 130 -12.37 0.24 -0.91
C LEU A 130 -13.15 0.63 0.36
N GLN A 131 -13.65 -0.33 1.12
CA GLN A 131 -14.31 -0.04 2.40
C GLN A 131 -13.36 0.61 3.40
N GLN A 132 -12.18 0.04 3.60
CA GLN A 132 -11.20 0.54 4.57
C GLN A 132 -10.61 1.90 4.16
N LEU A 133 -10.43 2.15 2.86
CA LEU A 133 -10.08 3.48 2.37
C LEU A 133 -11.19 4.48 2.68
N ALA A 134 -12.46 4.11 2.53
CA ALA A 134 -13.58 4.97 2.90
C ALA A 134 -13.58 5.26 4.42
N ASP A 135 -13.34 4.24 5.24
CA ASP A 135 -13.28 4.38 6.69
C ASP A 135 -12.11 5.27 7.17
N PHE A 136 -10.98 5.22 6.45
CA PHE A 136 -9.80 6.06 6.72
C PHE A 136 -9.85 7.45 6.05
N THR A 137 -10.79 7.68 5.11
CA THR A 137 -10.87 8.93 4.35
C THR A 137 -10.97 10.19 5.23
N PRO A 138 -11.74 10.22 6.34
CA PRO A 138 -11.80 11.39 7.21
C PRO A 138 -10.44 11.84 7.79
N GLN A 139 -9.49 10.91 7.93
CA GLN A 139 -8.19 11.14 8.55
C GLN A 139 -7.08 11.47 7.53
N ARG A 140 -7.35 11.33 6.23
CA ARG A 140 -6.35 11.56 5.16
C ARG A 140 -5.81 12.99 5.14
N THR A 141 -6.57 13.97 5.64
CA THR A 141 -6.14 15.39 5.68
C THR A 141 -5.66 15.82 7.06
N ASP A 142 -5.52 14.89 8.01
CA ASP A 142 -4.96 15.19 9.32
C ASP A 142 -3.45 15.51 9.17
N PRO A 143 -2.94 16.60 9.80
CA PRO A 143 -1.52 16.94 9.75
C PRO A 143 -0.58 15.82 10.24
N GLN A 144 -1.06 14.89 11.07
CA GLN A 144 -0.29 13.76 11.58
C GLN A 144 -0.35 12.52 10.69
N CYS A 145 -1.21 12.49 9.67
CA CYS A 145 -1.34 11.36 8.75
C CYS A 145 0.03 10.88 8.21
N PRO A 146 0.93 11.77 7.71
CA PRO A 146 2.23 11.33 7.21
C PRO A 146 3.09 10.67 8.29
N GLN A 147 3.02 11.15 9.53
CA GLN A 147 3.78 10.58 10.64
C GLN A 147 3.24 9.20 11.04
N TRP A 148 1.92 9.01 11.07
CA TRP A 148 1.31 7.70 11.35
C TRP A 148 1.73 6.66 10.30
N LEU A 149 1.69 7.01 9.02
CA LEU A 149 2.14 6.12 7.94
C LEU A 149 3.63 5.83 8.05
N ALA A 150 4.46 6.86 8.25
CA ALA A 150 5.91 6.68 8.37
C ALA A 150 6.26 5.75 9.53
N THR A 151 5.66 5.95 10.70
CA THR A 151 5.85 5.08 11.86
C THR A 151 5.41 3.65 11.56
N ALA A 152 4.19 3.45 11.04
CA ALA A 152 3.65 2.11 10.79
C ALA A 152 4.43 1.33 9.72
N VAL A 153 4.93 2.00 8.68
CA VAL A 153 5.73 1.36 7.63
C VAL A 153 7.17 1.08 8.07
N HIS A 154 7.69 1.80 9.08
CA HIS A 154 9.04 1.60 9.63
C HIS A 154 9.08 0.78 10.93
N GLU A 155 7.94 0.31 11.44
CA GLU A 155 7.96 -0.70 12.52
C GLU A 155 8.84 -1.89 12.09
N PRO A 156 9.54 -2.58 13.01
CA PRO A 156 10.65 -3.46 12.65
C PRO A 156 10.20 -4.60 11.72
N GLN A 157 10.38 -4.40 10.41
CA GLN A 157 10.19 -5.43 9.40
C GLN A 157 11.58 -5.98 9.06
N ASN A 158 11.79 -7.28 9.29
CA ASN A 158 13.02 -7.97 8.87
C ASN A 158 13.07 -8.22 7.34
N ASP A 159 12.23 -7.52 6.57
CA ASP A 159 12.09 -7.65 5.12
C ASP A 159 12.13 -6.26 4.45
N PRO A 160 13.30 -5.85 3.91
CA PRO A 160 13.45 -4.58 3.22
C PRO A 160 12.58 -4.43 1.96
N LEU A 161 12.32 -5.52 1.23
CA LEU A 161 11.49 -5.46 0.02
C LEU A 161 10.05 -5.16 0.41
N ARG A 162 9.55 -5.82 1.45
CA ARG A 162 8.19 -5.58 1.97
C ARG A 162 8.02 -4.13 2.44
N GLN A 163 9.03 -3.62 3.15
CA GLN A 163 9.04 -2.23 3.59
C GLN A 163 8.95 -1.25 2.40
N LEU A 164 9.78 -1.44 1.37
CA LEU A 164 9.76 -0.58 0.17
C LEU A 164 8.43 -0.67 -0.58
N ALA A 165 7.83 -1.86 -0.67
CA ALA A 165 6.53 -2.04 -1.29
C ALA A 165 5.41 -1.36 -0.49
N MET A 166 5.46 -1.42 0.85
CA MET A 166 4.53 -0.70 1.73
C MET A 166 4.68 0.83 1.60
N ILE A 167 5.92 1.34 1.51
CA ILE A 167 6.17 2.76 1.22
C ILE A 167 5.50 3.14 -0.10
N ARG A 168 5.73 2.37 -1.17
CA ARG A 168 5.14 2.64 -2.48
C ARG A 168 3.62 2.57 -2.47
N ALA A 169 3.04 1.61 -1.76
CA ALA A 169 1.60 1.40 -1.70
C ALA A 169 0.84 2.47 -0.91
N THR A 170 1.52 3.18 0.00
CA THR A 170 0.88 4.11 0.94
C THR A 170 1.17 5.59 0.65
N ALA A 171 2.03 5.89 -0.33
CA ALA A 171 2.54 7.24 -0.60
C ALA A 171 1.44 8.29 -0.87
N GLU A 172 0.32 7.88 -1.45
CA GLU A 172 -0.81 8.74 -1.84
C GLU A 172 -2.00 8.69 -0.85
N LEU A 173 -1.85 8.01 0.29
CA LEU A 173 -2.90 7.92 1.30
C LEU A 173 -3.16 9.26 2.00
N CYS A 174 -2.13 9.99 2.41
CA CYS A 174 -2.30 11.30 3.05
C CYS A 174 -2.39 12.43 2.02
N ILE A 175 -3.26 13.40 2.28
CA ILE A 175 -3.50 14.57 1.44
C ILE A 175 -3.11 15.80 2.23
N TYR A 176 -2.08 16.52 1.77
CA TYR A 176 -1.70 17.79 2.36
C TYR A 176 -2.71 18.87 1.94
N LYS A 177 -3.38 19.49 2.90
CA LYS A 177 -4.04 20.77 2.67
C LYS A 177 -3.00 21.85 2.96
N GLY A 178 -2.49 22.47 1.90
CA GLY A 178 -1.63 23.64 2.01
C GLY A 178 -2.33 24.80 2.72
#